data_AF-A0A2V8Q157-F1
#
_entry.id   AF-A0A2V8Q157-F1
#
_cell.length_a   1.000
_cell.length_b   1.000
_cell.length_c   1.000
_cell.angle_alpha   90.00
_cell.angle_beta   90.00
_cell.angle_gamma   90.00
#
_symmetry.space_group_name_H-M   'P 1'
#
loop_
_entity.id
_entity.type
_entity.pdbx_description
1 polymer ?
#
loop_
_entity_poly.entity_id
_entity_poly.type
_entity_poly.pdbx_seq_one_letter_code
_entity_poly.pdbx_strand_id
1 'polypeptide(L)'
;AAFGLGFIFGPAIGGILSKWGIHVPFFFAAGLCFANALLLYFTLPETVTKDHPARQSAARGRGLAIMIQSLKDPKLSFVLTIYFLFIVAFSIMTTSFSLYTMFRFGYNAQHTGYLFAYVGLIAVVIQGGLIGKLVKRFGELPLVIFGALCFAISLFAVPMVGPTAGGLAGLLIGGGIFSMGNSLATPALTSLASKSVGAAEQGTVLGVTQSVASLARAVGPSLAAVLINSNVPHVGVDGIPHFMSDHSLFVTFWTGAAIMFAAFLLATYFAKTHAREYVTEAA
;
A
#
# COMPACT_ATOMS: atom_id res chain seq x y z
N ALA A 1 0.24 10.36 -6.81
CA ALA A 1 0.62 11.61 -6.13
C ALA A 1 -0.17 11.85 -4.83
N ALA A 2 -1.52 11.89 -4.87
CA ALA A 2 -2.37 12.16 -3.69
C ALA A 2 -2.06 11.27 -2.47
N PHE A 3 -1.85 9.97 -2.66
CA PHE A 3 -1.45 9.05 -1.58
C PHE A 3 -0.13 9.45 -0.92
N GLY A 4 0.90 9.76 -1.72
CA GLY A 4 2.19 10.23 -1.21
C GLY A 4 2.08 11.58 -0.49
N LEU A 5 1.26 12.52 -1.00
CA LEU A 5 0.97 13.77 -0.31
C LEU A 5 0.30 13.53 1.05
N GLY A 6 -0.58 12.54 1.15
CA GLY A 6 -1.15 12.09 2.43
C GLY A 6 -0.10 11.59 3.42
N PHE A 7 0.92 10.86 2.97
CA PHE A 7 2.03 10.42 3.83
C PHE A 7 2.97 11.55 4.26
N ILE A 8 3.09 12.62 3.46
CA ILE A 8 3.91 13.80 3.80
C ILE A 8 3.15 14.70 4.78
N PHE A 9 1.94 15.12 4.40
CA PHE A 9 1.17 16.10 5.15
C PHE A 9 0.40 15.49 6.32
N GLY A 10 0.03 14.21 6.25
CA GLY A 10 -0.76 13.52 7.26
C GLY A 10 -0.11 13.56 8.66
N PRO A 11 1.11 13.02 8.84
CA PRO A 11 1.80 13.07 10.14
C PRO A 11 2.10 14.50 10.59
N ALA A 12 2.44 15.42 9.67
CA ALA A 12 2.73 16.81 10.00
C ALA A 12 1.49 17.53 10.56
N ILE A 13 0.36 17.47 9.84
CA ILE A 13 -0.91 18.07 10.25
C ILE A 13 -1.45 17.36 11.50
N GLY A 14 -1.43 16.02 11.52
CA GLY A 14 -1.91 15.23 12.65
C GLY A 14 -1.12 15.47 13.93
N GLY A 15 0.21 15.60 13.86
CA GLY A 15 1.07 15.88 15.01
C GLY A 15 0.95 17.31 15.54
N ILE A 16 0.64 18.28 14.67
CA ILE A 16 0.33 19.65 15.11
C ILE A 16 -1.04 19.69 15.78
N LEU A 17 -2.05 19.08 15.15
CA LEU A 17 -3.43 19.09 15.64
C LEU A 17 -3.61 18.30 16.95
N SER A 18 -2.84 17.23 17.16
CA SER A 18 -2.93 16.42 18.38
C SER A 18 -2.53 17.17 19.65
N LYS A 19 -1.81 18.29 19.53
CA LYS A 19 -1.46 19.16 20.66
C LYS A 19 -2.68 19.79 21.34
N TRP A 20 -3.77 19.98 20.60
CA TRP A 20 -5.05 20.50 21.13
C TRP A 20 -6.00 19.39 21.58
N GLY A 21 -5.57 18.14 21.52
CA GLY A 21 -6.33 16.97 21.96
C GLY A 21 -6.27 15.82 20.96
N ILE A 22 -6.30 14.58 21.47
CA ILE A 22 -6.19 13.37 20.66
C ILE A 22 -7.32 13.22 19.63
N HIS A 23 -8.49 13.83 19.88
CA HIS A 23 -9.65 13.75 18.99
C HIS A 23 -9.63 14.79 17.85
N VAL A 24 -8.86 15.88 17.99
CA VAL A 24 -8.87 17.02 17.05
C VAL A 24 -8.47 16.62 15.61
N PRO A 25 -7.42 15.81 15.38
CA PRO A 25 -7.09 15.34 14.03
C PRO A 25 -8.24 14.60 13.33
N PHE A 26 -9.07 13.87 14.09
CA PHE A 26 -10.18 13.10 13.53
C PHE A 26 -11.33 14.01 13.08
N PHE A 27 -11.69 15.03 13.87
CA PHE A 27 -12.69 16.02 13.47
C PHE A 27 -12.24 16.84 12.26
N PHE A 28 -10.95 17.19 12.19
CA PHE A 28 -10.39 17.88 11.03
C PHE A 28 -10.47 17.02 9.77
N ALA A 29 -10.11 15.73 9.86
CA ALA A 29 -10.25 14.78 8.75
C ALA A 29 -11.72 14.63 8.31
N ALA A 30 -12.66 14.58 9.25
CA ALA A 30 -14.09 14.53 8.93
C ALA A 30 -14.57 15.78 8.17
N GLY A 31 -14.12 16.98 8.58
CA GLY A 31 -14.40 18.23 7.87
C GLY A 31 -13.86 18.25 6.45
N LEU A 32 -12.62 17.77 6.23
CA LEU A 32 -12.05 17.63 4.89
C LEU A 32 -12.84 16.65 4.01
N CYS A 33 -13.26 15.50 4.56
CA CYS A 33 -14.10 14.54 3.86
C CYS A 33 -15.46 15.15 3.46
N PHE A 34 -16.08 15.92 4.35
CA PHE A 34 -17.35 16.59 4.07
C PHE A 34 -17.21 17.67 2.99
N ALA A 35 -16.15 18.49 3.07
CA ALA A 35 -15.84 19.47 2.03
C ALA A 35 -15.59 18.81 0.66
N ASN A 36 -14.87 17.68 0.65
CA ASN A 36 -14.68 16.89 -0.57
C ASN A 36 -16.00 16.34 -1.10
N ALA A 37 -16.89 15.83 -0.24
CA ALA A 37 -18.20 15.34 -0.67
C ALA A 37 -19.06 16.45 -1.31
N LEU A 38 -19.07 17.66 -0.73
CA LEU A 38 -19.74 18.82 -1.32
C LEU A 38 -19.14 19.21 -2.66
N LEU A 39 -17.81 19.26 -2.75
CA LEU A 39 -17.13 19.60 -4.00
C LEU A 39 -17.43 18.59 -5.11
N LEU A 40 -17.44 17.30 -4.79
CA LEU A 40 -17.84 16.25 -5.74
C LEU A 40 -19.30 16.41 -6.17
N TYR A 41 -20.22 16.70 -5.25
CA TYR A 41 -21.64 16.90 -5.54
C TYR A 41 -21.89 18.08 -6.50
N PHE A 42 -21.16 19.19 -6.35
CA PHE A 42 -21.35 20.37 -7.19
C PHE A 42 -20.51 20.39 -8.48
N THR A 43 -19.37 19.70 -8.51
CA THR A 43 -18.40 19.83 -9.61
C THR A 43 -18.43 18.67 -10.59
N LEU A 44 -18.72 17.44 -10.14
CA LEU A 44 -18.70 16.28 -11.03
C LEU A 44 -20.01 16.19 -11.82
N PRO A 45 -19.95 16.20 -13.17
CA PRO A 45 -21.12 15.88 -13.98
C PRO A 45 -21.47 14.40 -13.80
N GLU A 46 -22.77 14.10 -13.86
CA GLU A 46 -23.25 12.71 -13.88
C GLU A 46 -22.70 11.99 -15.12
N THR A 47 -21.77 11.06 -14.92
CA THR A 47 -21.12 10.30 -15.99
C THR A 47 -21.90 9.05 -16.38
N VAL A 48 -22.86 8.62 -15.56
CA VAL A 48 -23.69 7.45 -15.84
C VAL A 48 -24.94 7.89 -16.60
N THR A 49 -24.90 7.79 -17.93
CA THR A 49 -26.06 8.00 -18.81
C THR A 49 -27.21 7.04 -18.47
N LYS A 50 -28.46 7.41 -18.82
CA LYS A 50 -29.67 6.62 -18.49
C LYS A 50 -29.58 5.17 -18.98
N ASP A 51 -28.92 4.94 -20.11
CA ASP A 51 -28.76 3.63 -20.74
C ASP A 51 -27.48 2.89 -20.31
N HIS A 52 -26.67 3.48 -19.42
CA HIS A 52 -25.41 2.87 -19.01
C HIS A 52 -25.65 1.61 -18.16
N PRO A 53 -25.00 0.47 -18.44
CA PRO A 53 -25.20 -0.80 -17.75
C PRO A 53 -25.05 -0.71 -16.22
N ALA A 54 -24.15 0.17 -15.75
CA ALA A 54 -23.93 0.42 -14.32
C ALA A 54 -25.17 0.91 -13.57
N ARG A 55 -26.04 1.71 -14.21
CA ARG A 55 -27.29 2.19 -13.60
C ARG A 55 -28.30 1.07 -13.41
N GLN A 56 -28.41 0.18 -14.40
CA GLN A 56 -29.29 -0.99 -14.34
C GLN A 56 -28.80 -2.01 -13.30
N SER A 57 -27.48 -2.14 -13.14
CA SER A 57 -26.84 -2.98 -12.13
C SER A 57 -27.07 -2.46 -10.70
N ALA A 58 -26.86 -1.15 -10.48
CA ALA A 58 -27.09 -0.49 -9.19
C ALA A 58 -28.57 -0.56 -8.77
N ALA A 59 -29.50 -0.32 -9.71
CA ALA A 59 -30.94 -0.41 -9.47
C ALA A 59 -31.41 -1.84 -9.12
N ARG A 60 -30.67 -2.87 -9.51
CA ARG A 60 -30.98 -4.28 -9.21
C ARG A 60 -30.37 -4.78 -7.89
N GLY A 61 -29.61 -3.96 -7.17
CA GLY A 61 -28.98 -4.35 -5.89
C GLY A 61 -27.95 -5.48 -6.01
N ARG A 62 -27.43 -5.75 -7.21
CA ARG A 62 -26.54 -6.90 -7.50
C ARG A 62 -25.06 -6.62 -7.28
N GLY A 63 -24.70 -5.51 -6.63
CA GLY A 63 -23.29 -5.07 -6.49
C GLY A 63 -22.37 -6.16 -5.93
N LEU A 64 -22.81 -6.89 -4.90
CA LEU A 64 -22.03 -7.98 -4.29
C LEU A 64 -21.93 -9.21 -5.22
N ALA A 65 -23.02 -9.59 -5.89
CA ALA A 65 -23.04 -10.75 -6.78
C ALA A 65 -22.17 -10.53 -8.03
N ILE A 66 -22.18 -9.30 -8.57
CA ILE A 66 -21.35 -8.92 -9.71
C ILE A 66 -19.89 -8.83 -9.28
N MET A 67 -19.60 -8.29 -8.10
CA MET A 67 -18.26 -8.32 -7.50
C MET A 67 -17.71 -9.76 -7.37
N ILE A 68 -18.50 -10.70 -6.86
CA ILE A 68 -18.12 -12.12 -6.76
C ILE A 68 -17.96 -12.75 -8.15
N GLN A 69 -18.78 -12.34 -9.13
CA GLN A 69 -18.68 -12.84 -10.49
C GLN A 69 -17.43 -12.34 -11.21
N SER A 70 -17.02 -11.09 -11.01
CA SER A 70 -15.76 -10.55 -11.54
C SER A 70 -14.54 -11.30 -10.99
N LEU A 71 -14.59 -11.80 -9.75
CA LEU A 71 -13.53 -12.66 -9.19
C LEU A 71 -13.39 -14.02 -9.88
N LYS A 72 -14.37 -14.44 -10.71
CA LYS A 72 -14.28 -15.68 -11.48
C LYS A 72 -13.39 -15.56 -12.71
N ASP A 73 -13.10 -14.34 -13.17
CA ASP A 73 -12.11 -14.14 -14.22
C ASP A 73 -10.72 -14.47 -13.66
N PRO A 74 -10.03 -15.49 -14.19
CA PRO A 74 -8.71 -15.88 -13.72
C PRO A 74 -7.71 -14.71 -13.74
N LYS A 75 -7.74 -13.87 -14.77
CA LYS A 75 -6.79 -12.75 -14.94
C LYS A 75 -6.98 -11.72 -13.84
N LEU A 76 -8.23 -11.31 -13.62
CA LEU A 76 -8.54 -10.34 -12.57
C LEU A 76 -8.23 -10.92 -11.18
N SER A 77 -8.57 -12.18 -10.93
CA SER A 77 -8.26 -12.86 -9.68
C SER A 77 -6.75 -12.91 -9.38
N PHE A 78 -5.91 -13.16 -10.39
CA PHE A 78 -4.45 -13.09 -10.25
C PHE A 78 -3.97 -11.69 -9.88
N VAL A 79 -4.41 -10.66 -10.61
CA VAL A 79 -4.02 -9.27 -10.33
C VAL A 79 -4.45 -8.86 -8.92
N LEU A 80 -5.68 -9.19 -8.53
CA LEU A 80 -6.20 -8.90 -7.20
C LEU A 80 -5.46 -9.65 -6.10
N THR A 81 -5.02 -10.89 -6.35
CA THR A 81 -4.21 -11.66 -5.40
C THR A 81 -2.84 -11.02 -5.19
N ILE A 82 -2.15 -10.64 -6.28
CA ILE A 82 -0.87 -9.92 -6.19
C ILE A 82 -1.06 -8.61 -5.43
N TYR A 83 -2.11 -7.86 -5.76
CA TYR A 83 -2.44 -6.59 -5.10
C TYR A 83 -2.75 -6.78 -3.60
N PHE A 84 -3.51 -7.80 -3.23
CA PHE A 84 -3.79 -8.15 -1.85
C PHE A 84 -2.49 -8.39 -1.06
N LEU A 85 -1.63 -9.28 -1.56
CA LEU A 85 -0.35 -9.60 -0.91
C LEU A 85 0.53 -8.36 -0.76
N PHE A 86 0.54 -7.51 -1.79
CA PHE A 86 1.30 -6.26 -1.79
C PHE A 86 0.82 -5.32 -0.68
N ILE A 87 -0.49 -5.10 -0.57
CA ILE A 87 -1.08 -4.22 0.45
C ILE A 87 -0.94 -4.81 1.85
N VAL A 88 -1.03 -6.13 2.03
CA VAL A 88 -0.78 -6.81 3.32
C VAL A 88 0.65 -6.54 3.79
N ALA A 89 1.65 -6.82 2.95
CA ALA A 89 3.06 -6.60 3.30
C ALA A 89 3.37 -5.12 3.55
N PHE A 90 2.79 -4.20 2.77
CA PHE A 90 2.92 -2.77 3.02
C PHE A 90 2.29 -2.36 4.36
N SER A 91 1.13 -2.92 4.71
CA SER A 91 0.45 -2.61 5.97
C SER A 91 1.23 -3.15 7.18
N ILE A 92 1.77 -4.37 7.09
CA ILE A 92 2.71 -4.92 8.09
C ILE A 92 3.89 -3.96 8.24
N MET A 93 4.51 -3.56 7.13
CA MET A 93 5.65 -2.65 7.13
C MET A 93 5.33 -1.34 7.87
N THR A 94 4.22 -0.67 7.55
CA THR A 94 3.86 0.62 8.17
C THR A 94 3.66 0.54 9.67
N THR A 95 3.09 -0.55 10.17
CA THR A 95 2.84 -0.74 11.61
C THR A 95 4.11 -1.16 12.33
N SER A 96 4.80 -2.18 11.82
CA SER A 96 6.03 -2.73 12.42
C SER A 96 7.19 -1.75 12.39
N PHE A 97 7.32 -0.92 11.35
CA PHE A 97 8.42 0.04 11.22
C PHE A 97 8.40 1.12 12.30
N SER A 98 7.21 1.61 12.67
CA SER A 98 7.09 2.56 13.78
C SER A 98 7.56 1.94 15.10
N LEU A 99 7.14 0.72 15.40
CA LEU A 99 7.54 0.01 16.61
C LEU A 99 9.03 -0.36 16.61
N TYR A 100 9.56 -0.79 15.46
CA TYR A 100 10.98 -1.10 15.29
C TYR A 100 11.88 0.13 15.53
N THR A 101 11.53 1.29 14.95
CA THR A 101 12.32 2.52 15.16
C THR A 101 12.26 3.01 16.60
N MET A 102 11.11 2.86 17.27
CA MET A 102 10.99 3.13 18.70
C MET A 102 11.88 2.17 19.52
N PHE A 103 11.71 0.87 19.34
CA PHE A 103 12.39 -0.15 20.15
C PHE A 103 13.90 -0.17 19.97
N ARG A 104 14.40 -0.07 18.73
CA ARG A 104 15.85 -0.16 18.43
C ARG A 104 16.58 1.18 18.36
N PHE A 105 15.91 2.29 18.06
CA PHE A 105 16.55 3.60 17.90
C PHE A 105 16.10 4.62 18.95
N GLY A 106 15.12 4.29 19.81
CA GLY A 106 14.53 5.24 20.76
C GLY A 106 13.76 6.36 20.06
N TYR A 107 13.35 6.16 18.79
CA TYR A 107 12.68 7.19 18.02
C TYR A 107 11.26 7.41 18.53
N ASN A 108 10.94 8.67 18.82
CA ASN A 108 9.58 9.09 19.13
C ASN A 108 8.73 9.25 17.85
N ALA A 109 7.43 9.50 18.02
CA ALA A 109 6.48 9.66 16.92
C ALA A 109 6.89 10.74 15.89
N GLN A 110 7.60 11.80 16.31
CA GLN A 110 8.05 12.86 15.42
C GLN A 110 9.15 12.36 14.47
N HIS A 111 10.13 11.63 14.98
CA HIS A 111 11.21 11.05 14.18
C HIS A 111 10.68 10.02 13.17
N THR A 112 9.78 9.14 13.61
CA THR A 112 9.12 8.18 12.71
C THR A 112 8.27 8.90 11.66
N GLY A 113 7.60 9.99 12.04
CA GLY A 113 6.87 10.86 11.11
C GLY A 113 7.76 11.43 10.00
N TYR A 114 8.98 11.87 10.31
CA TYR A 114 9.94 12.33 9.29
C TYR A 114 10.36 11.22 8.33
N LEU A 115 10.56 10.00 8.82
CA LEU A 115 10.88 8.85 7.96
C LEU A 115 9.73 8.52 7.00
N PHE A 116 8.49 8.55 7.47
CA PHE A 116 7.32 8.36 6.61
C PHE A 116 7.09 9.52 5.64
N ALA A 117 7.41 10.75 6.04
CA ALA A 117 7.38 11.89 5.13
C ALA A 117 8.41 11.73 3.99
N TYR A 118 9.61 11.25 4.29
CA TYR A 118 10.62 10.91 3.28
C TYR A 118 10.14 9.80 2.32
N VAL A 119 9.54 8.74 2.85
CA VAL A 119 8.88 7.68 2.05
C VAL A 119 7.81 8.29 1.15
N GLY A 120 6.96 9.16 1.68
CA GLY A 120 5.91 9.87 0.95
C GLY A 120 6.47 10.77 -0.16
N LEU A 121 7.59 11.46 0.08
CA LEU A 121 8.27 12.30 -0.90
C LEU A 121 8.69 11.49 -2.14
N ILE A 122 9.32 10.33 -1.93
CA ILE A 122 9.69 9.42 -3.02
C ILE A 122 8.45 8.97 -3.79
N ALA A 123 7.37 8.65 -3.07
CA ALA A 123 6.11 8.24 -3.69
C ALA A 123 5.48 9.36 -4.54
N VAL A 124 5.55 10.62 -4.09
CA VAL A 124 5.09 11.79 -4.87
C VAL A 124 5.92 11.97 -6.13
N VAL A 125 7.25 11.89 -6.03
CA VAL A 125 8.14 12.05 -7.21
C VAL A 125 7.87 10.95 -8.24
N ILE A 126 7.79 9.69 -7.81
CA ILE A 126 7.58 8.56 -8.72
C ILE A 126 6.16 8.60 -9.30
N GLN A 127 5.13 8.65 -8.46
CA GLN A 127 3.75 8.57 -8.94
C GLN A 127 3.25 9.87 -9.60
N GLY A 128 3.83 11.02 -9.25
CA GLY A 128 3.43 12.32 -9.78
C GLY A 128 4.05 12.66 -11.13
N GLY A 129 5.27 12.18 -11.41
CA GLY A 129 5.96 12.52 -12.65
C GLY A 129 6.55 11.34 -13.42
N LEU A 130 7.10 10.34 -12.73
CA LEU A 130 7.94 9.33 -13.38
C LEU A 130 7.16 8.09 -13.86
N ILE A 131 6.10 7.71 -13.14
CA ILE A 131 5.37 6.45 -13.38
C ILE A 131 4.83 6.35 -14.81
N GLY A 132 4.28 7.42 -15.36
CA GLY A 132 3.75 7.41 -16.73
C GLY A 132 4.83 7.15 -17.79
N LYS A 133 6.03 7.72 -17.60
CA LYS A 133 7.18 7.46 -18.49
C LYS A 133 7.70 6.03 -18.34
N LEU A 134 7.76 5.53 -17.11
CA LEU A 134 8.22 4.17 -16.82
C LEU A 134 7.26 3.13 -17.38
N VAL A 135 5.95 3.31 -17.20
CA VAL A 135 4.93 2.40 -17.74
C VAL A 135 5.00 2.37 -19.27
N LYS A 136 5.18 3.51 -19.94
CA LYS A 136 5.37 3.56 -21.39
C LYS A 136 6.64 2.86 -21.86
N ARG A 137 7.73 2.92 -21.08
CA ARG A 137 9.04 2.36 -21.47
C ARG A 137 9.18 0.87 -21.16
N PHE A 138 8.65 0.41 -20.01
CA PHE A 138 8.88 -0.93 -19.49
C PHE A 138 7.61 -1.78 -19.40
N GLY A 139 6.42 -1.19 -19.55
CA GLY A 139 5.14 -1.86 -19.31
C GLY A 139 4.79 -1.97 -17.82
N GLU A 140 3.53 -2.33 -17.54
CA GLU A 140 3.02 -2.39 -16.17
C GLU A 140 3.57 -3.60 -15.41
N LEU A 141 3.55 -4.78 -16.03
CA LEU A 141 3.89 -6.02 -15.36
C LEU A 141 5.37 -6.12 -14.95
N PRO A 142 6.36 -5.71 -15.78
CA PRO A 142 7.76 -5.66 -15.33
C PRO A 142 7.98 -4.69 -14.18
N LEU A 143 7.24 -3.57 -14.11
CA LEU A 143 7.31 -2.64 -12.98
C LEU A 143 6.74 -3.24 -11.69
N VAL A 144 5.67 -4.03 -11.78
CA VAL A 144 5.14 -4.79 -10.64
C VAL A 144 6.17 -5.79 -10.13
N ILE A 145 6.79 -6.56 -11.03
CA ILE A 145 7.81 -7.56 -10.69
C ILE A 145 9.02 -6.90 -10.02
N PHE A 146 9.55 -5.85 -10.64
CA PHE A 146 10.69 -5.11 -10.10
C PHE A 146 10.35 -4.48 -8.75
N GLY A 147 9.18 -3.84 -8.64
CA GLY A 147 8.74 -3.20 -7.41
C GLY A 147 8.54 -4.19 -6.26
N ALA A 148 7.94 -5.35 -6.54
CA ALA A 148 7.76 -6.42 -5.55
C ALA A 148 9.10 -6.99 -5.08
N LEU A 149 10.06 -7.20 -6.00
CA LEU A 149 11.39 -7.68 -5.63
C LEU A 149 12.15 -6.68 -4.75
N CYS A 150 12.18 -5.40 -5.15
CA CYS A 150 12.82 -4.34 -4.35
C CYS A 150 12.20 -4.25 -2.95
N PHE A 151 10.87 -4.34 -2.85
CA PHE A 151 10.20 -4.30 -1.58
C PHE A 151 10.51 -5.55 -0.74
N ALA A 152 10.47 -6.76 -1.30
CA ALA A 152 10.83 -7.98 -0.58
C ALA A 152 12.26 -7.91 0.00
N ILE A 153 13.22 -7.49 -0.81
CA ILE A 153 14.62 -7.31 -0.38
C ILE A 153 14.71 -6.27 0.74
N SER A 154 14.02 -5.14 0.60
CA SER A 154 14.03 -4.11 1.62
C SER A 154 13.44 -4.59 2.94
N LEU A 155 12.31 -5.30 2.91
CA LEU A 155 11.69 -5.85 4.13
C LEU A 155 12.59 -6.88 4.81
N PHE A 156 13.33 -7.66 4.04
CA PHE A 156 14.28 -8.61 4.58
C PHE A 156 15.49 -7.93 5.24
N ALA A 157 16.02 -6.87 4.61
CA ALA A 157 17.25 -6.21 5.03
C ALA A 157 17.06 -5.16 6.13
N VAL A 158 15.95 -4.41 6.14
CA VAL A 158 15.68 -3.34 7.13
C VAL A 158 15.86 -3.78 8.59
N PRO A 159 15.34 -4.92 9.08
CA PRO A 159 15.51 -5.31 10.47
C PRO A 159 16.98 -5.61 10.83
N MET A 160 17.86 -5.86 9.85
CA MET A 160 19.30 -6.05 10.07
C MET A 160 20.03 -4.71 10.33
N VAL A 161 19.41 -3.59 10.00
CA VAL A 161 19.93 -2.26 10.32
C VAL A 161 19.77 -2.01 11.83
N GLY A 162 20.79 -1.45 12.46
CA GLY A 162 20.78 -1.04 13.86
C GLY A 162 21.46 0.31 14.05
N PRO A 163 21.42 0.89 15.26
CA PRO A 163 22.03 2.19 15.55
C PRO A 163 23.53 2.24 15.20
N THR A 164 24.27 1.18 15.50
CA THR A 164 25.70 1.02 15.20
C THR A 164 25.97 0.41 13.83
N ALA A 165 24.99 -0.30 13.26
CA ALA A 165 25.08 -0.98 11.97
C ALA A 165 24.15 -0.33 10.94
N GLY A 166 24.60 0.76 10.33
CA GLY A 166 23.90 1.49 9.26
C GLY A 166 23.16 2.76 9.70
N GLY A 167 22.70 2.83 10.95
CA GLY A 167 22.13 4.04 11.54
C GLY A 167 20.99 4.64 10.71
N LEU A 168 20.90 5.98 10.69
CA LEU A 168 19.91 6.70 9.89
C LEU A 168 20.06 6.47 8.38
N ALA A 169 21.30 6.36 7.87
CA ALA A 169 21.55 6.14 6.45
C ALA A 169 20.95 4.81 5.96
N GLY A 170 21.09 3.73 6.74
CA GLY A 170 20.47 2.44 6.47
C GLY A 170 18.95 2.51 6.44
N LEU A 171 18.34 3.26 7.37
CA LEU A 171 16.89 3.49 7.40
C LEU A 171 16.40 4.29 6.18
N LEU A 172 17.15 5.29 5.72
CA LEU A 172 16.79 6.08 4.54
C LEU A 172 16.97 5.29 3.24
N ILE A 173 18.00 4.44 3.16
CA ILE A 173 18.23 3.57 2.00
C ILE A 173 17.13 2.50 1.94
N GLY A 174 16.91 1.74 3.02
CA GLY A 174 15.84 0.75 3.09
C GLY A 174 14.47 1.40 2.90
N GLY A 175 14.23 2.52 3.57
CA GLY A 175 13.04 3.36 3.43
C GLY A 175 12.76 3.75 1.98
N GLY A 176 13.81 4.17 1.28
CA GLY A 176 13.70 4.59 -0.11
C GLY A 176 13.46 3.42 -1.07
N ILE A 177 14.12 2.28 -0.87
CA ILE A 177 13.96 1.09 -1.71
C ILE A 177 12.53 0.56 -1.62
N PHE A 178 11.97 0.40 -0.41
CA PHE A 178 10.58 -0.04 -0.29
C PHE A 178 9.61 0.99 -0.86
N SER A 179 9.85 2.30 -0.64
CA SER A 179 8.95 3.35 -1.16
C SER A 179 8.92 3.35 -2.68
N MET A 180 10.09 3.18 -3.31
CA MET A 180 10.22 3.03 -4.75
C MET A 180 9.47 1.79 -5.23
N GLY A 181 9.68 0.64 -4.57
CA GLY A 181 9.01 -0.61 -4.94
C GLY A 181 7.48 -0.49 -4.88
N ASN A 182 6.96 0.07 -3.79
CA ASN A 182 5.52 0.34 -3.63
C ASN A 182 5.01 1.33 -4.68
N SER A 183 5.72 2.43 -4.90
CA SER A 183 5.28 3.49 -5.80
C SER A 183 5.26 3.11 -7.27
N LEU A 184 6.01 2.08 -7.66
CA LEU A 184 5.96 1.48 -8.99
C LEU A 184 4.83 0.46 -9.11
N ALA A 185 4.72 -0.45 -8.15
CA ALA A 185 3.82 -1.59 -8.26
C ALA A 185 2.34 -1.25 -8.03
N THR A 186 2.00 -0.41 -7.04
CA THR A 186 0.59 -0.09 -6.71
C THR A 186 -0.18 0.52 -7.89
N PRO A 187 0.30 1.56 -8.58
CA PRO A 187 -0.40 2.12 -9.73
C PRO A 187 -0.43 1.15 -10.93
N ALA A 188 0.65 0.38 -11.14
CA ALA A 188 0.70 -0.61 -12.22
C ALA A 188 -0.32 -1.75 -12.01
N LEU A 189 -0.47 -2.25 -10.78
CA LEU A 189 -1.49 -3.25 -10.41
C LEU A 189 -2.91 -2.72 -10.57
N THR A 190 -3.14 -1.46 -10.18
CA THR A 190 -4.45 -0.82 -10.35
C THR A 190 -4.81 -0.67 -11.84
N SER A 191 -3.82 -0.33 -12.66
CA SER A 191 -3.98 -0.22 -14.11
C SER A 191 -4.26 -1.58 -14.76
N LEU A 192 -3.46 -2.62 -14.42
CA LEU A 192 -3.68 -4.00 -14.88
C LEU A 192 -5.08 -4.50 -14.53
N ALA A 193 -5.57 -4.22 -13.31
CA ALA A 193 -6.92 -4.59 -12.90
C ALA A 193 -7.97 -3.90 -13.78
N SER A 194 -7.84 -2.60 -14.03
CA SER A 194 -8.77 -1.84 -14.87
C SER A 194 -8.79 -2.28 -16.34
N LYS A 195 -7.65 -2.78 -16.85
CA LYS A 195 -7.51 -3.30 -18.22
C LYS A 195 -7.95 -4.75 -18.39
N SER A 196 -8.15 -5.47 -17.28
CA SER A 196 -8.63 -6.86 -17.33
C SER A 196 -10.11 -6.97 -17.74
N VAL A 197 -10.84 -5.85 -17.82
CA VAL A 197 -12.27 -5.81 -18.16
C VAL A 197 -12.58 -4.67 -19.14
N GLY A 198 -13.73 -4.77 -19.82
CA GLY A 198 -14.22 -3.71 -20.70
C GLY A 198 -14.66 -2.44 -19.96
N ALA A 199 -14.76 -1.33 -20.69
CA ALA A 199 -15.05 0.01 -20.15
C ALA A 199 -16.31 0.08 -19.27
N ALA A 200 -17.34 -0.72 -19.58
CA ALA A 200 -18.59 -0.77 -18.82
C ALA A 200 -18.42 -1.32 -17.39
N GLU A 201 -17.37 -2.10 -17.13
CA GLU A 201 -17.14 -2.80 -15.85
C GLU A 201 -15.95 -2.25 -15.05
N GLN A 202 -15.20 -1.29 -15.59
CA GLN A 202 -14.01 -0.73 -14.94
C GLN A 202 -14.29 -0.15 -13.55
N GLY A 203 -15.41 0.57 -13.39
CA GLY A 203 -15.80 1.12 -12.10
C GLY A 203 -16.05 0.02 -11.04
N THR A 204 -16.71 -1.07 -11.45
CA THR A 204 -16.94 -2.23 -10.58
C THR A 204 -15.62 -2.85 -10.16
N VAL A 205 -14.72 -3.12 -11.12
CA VAL A 205 -13.41 -3.73 -10.84
C VAL A 205 -12.55 -2.86 -9.94
N LEU A 206 -12.51 -1.55 -10.15
CA LEU A 206 -11.80 -0.63 -9.25
C LEU A 206 -12.42 -0.63 -7.84
N GLY A 207 -13.75 -0.77 -7.73
CA GLY A 207 -14.44 -0.99 -6.46
C GLY A 207 -14.04 -2.30 -5.78
N VAL A 208 -13.93 -3.40 -6.53
CA VAL A 208 -13.43 -4.69 -6.03
C VAL A 208 -11.98 -4.55 -5.56
N THR A 209 -11.11 -3.95 -6.37
CA THR A 209 -9.71 -3.67 -6.03
C THR A 209 -9.59 -2.88 -4.72
N GLN A 210 -10.41 -1.85 -4.53
CA GLN A 210 -10.40 -1.06 -3.30
C GLN A 210 -10.92 -1.84 -2.08
N SER A 211 -11.90 -2.73 -2.29
CA SER A 211 -12.41 -3.61 -1.24
C SER A 211 -11.35 -4.63 -0.80
N VAL A 212 -10.63 -5.23 -1.76
CA VAL A 212 -9.49 -6.12 -1.53
C VAL A 212 -8.37 -5.39 -0.78
N ALA A 213 -8.04 -4.15 -1.18
CA ALA A 213 -7.06 -3.33 -0.44
C ALA A 213 -7.50 -3.02 0.99
N SER A 214 -8.80 -2.79 1.21
CA SER A 214 -9.34 -2.50 2.54
C SER A 214 -9.26 -3.73 3.44
N LEU A 215 -9.59 -4.92 2.91
CA LEU A 215 -9.41 -6.19 3.60
C LEU A 215 -7.92 -6.43 3.93
N ALA A 216 -7.02 -6.23 2.97
CA ALA A 216 -5.58 -6.33 3.18
C ALA A 216 -5.07 -5.38 4.29
N ARG A 217 -5.59 -4.15 4.34
CA ARG A 217 -5.30 -3.16 5.38
C ARG A 217 -5.86 -3.52 6.75
N ALA A 218 -6.84 -4.41 6.85
CA ALA A 218 -7.29 -4.98 8.13
C ALA A 218 -6.42 -6.18 8.54
N VAL A 219 -6.09 -7.06 7.58
CA VAL A 219 -5.31 -8.29 7.81
C VAL A 219 -3.87 -7.96 8.20
N GLY A 220 -3.21 -7.03 7.49
CA GLY A 220 -1.79 -6.73 7.70
C GLY A 220 -1.44 -6.30 9.13
N PRO A 221 -2.06 -5.26 9.69
CA PRO A 221 -1.84 -4.83 11.08
C PRO A 221 -2.17 -5.92 12.11
N SER A 222 -3.24 -6.69 11.86
CA SER A 222 -3.65 -7.79 12.75
C SER A 222 -2.58 -8.88 12.80
N LEU A 223 -2.04 -9.27 11.64
CA LEU A 223 -0.94 -10.23 11.57
C LEU A 223 0.33 -9.68 12.21
N ALA A 224 0.68 -8.42 11.94
CA ALA A 224 1.83 -7.76 12.55
C ALA A 224 1.73 -7.72 14.09
N ALA A 225 0.55 -7.43 14.63
CA ALA A 225 0.32 -7.39 16.07
C ALA A 225 0.56 -8.75 16.74
N VAL A 226 0.13 -9.85 16.10
CA VAL A 226 0.37 -11.21 16.60
C VAL A 226 1.85 -11.58 16.52
N LEU A 227 2.55 -11.22 15.43
CA LEU A 227 3.95 -11.59 15.21
C LEU A 227 4.95 -10.79 16.05
N ILE A 228 4.64 -9.54 16.36
CA ILE A 228 5.48 -8.67 17.19
C ILE A 228 5.42 -9.05 18.66
N ASN A 229 4.32 -9.65 19.11
CA ASN A 229 4.12 -9.92 20.53
C ASN A 229 5.11 -10.98 21.04
N SER A 230 5.88 -10.65 22.09
CA SER A 230 6.75 -11.58 22.80
C SER A 230 6.18 -11.93 24.18
N ASN A 231 6.26 -13.21 24.57
CA ASN A 231 5.78 -13.66 25.88
C ASN A 231 6.56 -13.07 27.07
N VAL A 232 7.76 -12.55 26.82
CA VAL A 232 8.64 -11.94 27.82
C VAL A 232 8.85 -10.46 27.44
N PRO A 233 8.75 -9.53 28.39
CA PRO A 233 9.05 -8.13 28.12
C PRO A 233 10.56 -7.91 27.94
N HIS A 234 10.93 -7.12 26.93
CA HIS A 234 12.31 -6.69 26.70
C HIS A 234 12.37 -5.16 26.77
N VAL A 235 13.49 -4.64 27.27
CA VAL A 235 13.69 -3.20 27.41
C VAL A 235 14.23 -2.66 26.09
N GLY A 236 13.51 -1.72 25.49
CA GLY A 236 13.95 -1.01 24.29
C GLY A 236 15.02 0.04 24.60
N VAL A 237 15.54 0.68 23.55
CA VAL A 237 16.49 1.81 23.70
C VAL A 237 15.84 3.02 24.40
N ASP A 238 14.51 3.09 24.40
CA ASP A 238 13.72 4.06 25.16
C ASP A 238 13.68 3.78 26.67
N GLY A 239 14.23 2.65 27.13
CA GLY A 239 14.31 2.27 28.55
C GLY A 239 12.99 1.73 29.11
N ILE A 240 11.98 1.50 28.28
CA ILE A 240 10.66 1.02 28.69
C ILE A 240 10.55 -0.48 28.37
N PRO A 241 9.98 -1.30 29.28
CA PRO A 241 9.67 -2.70 28.98
C PRO A 241 8.54 -2.81 27.97
N HIS A 242 8.78 -3.49 26.86
CA HIS A 242 7.81 -3.78 25.82
C HIS A 242 7.65 -5.29 25.64
N PHE A 243 6.44 -5.76 25.34
CA PHE A 243 6.19 -7.15 24.91
C PHE A 243 6.60 -7.34 23.44
N MET A 244 7.80 -6.91 23.10
CA MET A 244 8.45 -7.17 21.81
C MET A 244 9.93 -7.46 22.05
N SER A 245 10.53 -8.24 21.16
CA SER A 245 11.95 -8.55 21.14
C SER A 245 12.54 -8.34 19.76
N ASP A 246 13.87 -8.25 19.65
CA ASP A 246 14.54 -8.20 18.35
C ASP A 246 14.06 -9.36 17.47
N HIS A 247 14.04 -10.60 18.01
CA HIS A 247 13.56 -11.77 17.28
C HIS A 247 12.13 -11.60 16.73
N SER A 248 11.19 -11.10 17.55
CA SER A 248 9.80 -10.86 17.10
C SER A 248 9.71 -9.81 15.99
N LEU A 249 10.56 -8.77 16.02
CA LEU A 249 10.65 -7.78 14.96
C LEU A 249 11.21 -8.42 13.69
N PHE A 250 12.28 -9.20 13.77
CA PHE A 250 12.83 -9.95 12.62
C PHE A 250 11.78 -10.86 11.99
N VAL A 251 11.08 -11.68 12.78
CA VAL A 251 10.01 -12.56 12.30
C VAL A 251 8.92 -11.76 11.59
N THR A 252 8.52 -10.61 12.13
CA THR A 252 7.46 -9.80 11.53
C THR A 252 7.89 -9.23 10.17
N PHE A 253 9.08 -8.65 10.10
CA PHE A 253 9.63 -8.10 8.86
C PHE A 253 9.89 -9.19 7.81
N TRP A 254 10.45 -10.33 8.21
CA TRP A 254 10.69 -11.47 7.31
C TRP A 254 9.40 -12.13 6.86
N THR A 255 8.36 -12.16 7.69
CA THR A 255 7.03 -12.60 7.25
C THR A 255 6.48 -11.66 6.17
N GLY A 256 6.59 -10.34 6.38
CA GLY A 256 6.25 -9.35 5.35
C GLY A 256 7.06 -9.53 4.07
N ALA A 257 8.37 -9.81 4.20
CA ALA A 257 9.26 -10.08 3.07
C ALA A 257 8.85 -11.36 2.33
N ALA A 258 8.49 -12.43 3.02
CA ALA A 258 8.03 -13.69 2.44
C ALA A 258 6.70 -13.51 1.69
N ILE A 259 5.76 -12.76 2.26
CA ILE A 259 4.48 -12.41 1.58
C ILE A 259 4.77 -11.62 0.30
N MET A 260 5.66 -10.63 0.36
CA MET A 260 6.04 -9.83 -0.81
C MET A 260 6.83 -10.65 -1.84
N PHE A 261 7.66 -11.59 -1.41
CA PHE A 261 8.37 -12.51 -2.30
C PHE A 261 7.41 -13.48 -2.99
N ALA A 262 6.37 -13.96 -2.30
CA ALA A 262 5.29 -14.72 -2.91
C ALA A 262 4.55 -13.88 -3.96
N ALA A 263 4.28 -12.60 -3.70
CA ALA A 263 3.72 -11.68 -4.69
C ALA A 263 4.63 -11.52 -5.91
N PHE A 264 5.95 -11.44 -5.71
CA PHE A 264 6.94 -11.42 -6.79
C PHE A 264 6.92 -12.71 -7.63
N LEU A 265 6.93 -13.88 -6.99
CA LEU A 265 6.84 -15.15 -7.70
C LEU A 265 5.52 -15.28 -8.48
N LEU A 266 4.42 -14.84 -7.89
CA LEU A 266 3.11 -14.84 -8.55
C LEU A 266 3.08 -13.88 -9.75
N ALA A 267 3.66 -12.68 -9.61
CA ALA A 267 3.77 -11.71 -10.70
C ALA A 267 4.66 -12.22 -11.84
N THR A 268 5.78 -12.88 -11.53
CA THR A 268 6.65 -13.48 -12.56
C THR A 268 6.00 -14.68 -13.25
N TYR A 269 5.26 -15.50 -12.50
CA TYR A 269 4.47 -16.59 -13.07
C TYR A 269 3.36 -16.07 -13.99
N PHE A 270 2.64 -15.04 -13.55
CA PHE A 270 1.62 -14.37 -14.35
C PHE A 270 2.20 -13.78 -15.64
N ALA A 271 3.38 -13.16 -15.57
CA ALA A 271 4.09 -12.68 -16.75
C ALA A 271 4.43 -13.81 -17.72
N LYS A 272 4.97 -14.94 -17.24
CA LYS A 272 5.30 -16.06 -18.14
C LYS A 272 4.08 -16.69 -18.80
N THR A 273 2.95 -16.76 -18.09
CA THR A 273 1.73 -17.41 -18.56
C THR A 273 0.88 -16.52 -19.46
N HIS A 274 0.83 -15.21 -19.20
CA HIS A 274 -0.07 -14.27 -19.88
C HIS A 274 0.66 -13.20 -20.71
N ALA A 275 2.00 -13.24 -20.83
CA ALA A 275 2.79 -12.26 -21.59
C ALA A 275 2.32 -12.04 -23.04
N ARG A 276 1.78 -13.08 -23.71
CA ARG A 276 1.36 -12.97 -25.11
C ARG A 276 0.10 -12.12 -25.30
N GLU A 277 -0.76 -12.03 -24.28
CA GLU A 277 -2.05 -11.34 -24.40
C GLU A 277 -1.93 -9.82 -24.24
N TYR A 278 -0.91 -9.34 -23.51
CA TYR A 278 -0.65 -7.91 -23.30
C TYR A 278 0.22 -7.26 -24.39
N VAL A 279 0.92 -8.06 -25.22
CA VAL A 279 1.74 -7.55 -26.34
C VAL A 279 0.87 -7.21 -27.55
N THR A 280 -0.27 -7.89 -27.72
CA THR A 280 -1.18 -7.72 -28.86
C THR A 280 -2.10 -6.50 -28.80
N GLU A 281 -2.29 -5.85 -27.64
CA GLU A 281 -3.08 -4.61 -27.54
C GLU A 281 -2.26 -3.33 -27.75
N ALA A 282 -0.93 -3.45 -27.89
CA ALA A 282 -0.02 -2.32 -28.08
C ALA A 282 0.47 -2.17 -29.54
N ALA A 283 -0.05 -2.97 -30.47
CA ALA A 283 0.22 -2.90 -31.91
C ALA A 283 -1.05 -2.47 -32.66
#